data_AF-A0A916NPF9-F1
#
_entry.id   AF-A0A916NPF9-F1
#
_cell.length_a   1.000
_cell.length_b   1.000
_cell.length_c   1.000
_cell.angle_alpha   90.00
_cell.angle_beta   90.00
_cell.angle_gamma   90.00
#
_symmetry.space_group_name_H-M   'P 1'
#
loop_
_entity.id
_entity.type
_entity.pdbx_description
1 polymer ?
#
loop_
_entity_poly.entity_id
_entity_poly.type
_entity_poly.pdbx_seq_one_letter_code
_entity_poly.pdbx_strand_id
1 'polypeptide(L)'
;MLRKLERDDRILNTPPFIDAEVPYNLLHRISDDSDMFGLKSADGRMIFAQTPGHRAWLWICGSVRRAERDRRIRELVEALGSKTLPGICSEPETAERFARAYAEERQCAFRTHMAMEAYECPEVVHPACVKGTMREASPQDADTVAGFLADFSTDAYGIRSESPAQRQTAERMIDAGNVYLWLVEDIPASMANIAHRSARHARINSVFT
;
A
#
# COMPACT_ATOMS: atom_id res chain seq x y z
N MET A 1 -18.87 -13.30 -12.55
CA MET A 1 -19.80 -12.50 -11.71
C MET A 1 -19.05 -11.96 -10.52
N LEU A 2 -18.82 -10.65 -10.52
CA LEU A 2 -18.25 -9.91 -9.41
C LEU A 2 -19.27 -9.67 -8.31
N ARG A 3 -18.78 -9.63 -7.07
CA ARG A 3 -19.53 -9.27 -5.87
C ARG A 3 -18.83 -8.09 -5.21
N LYS A 4 -19.56 -7.34 -4.40
CA LYS A 4 -18.96 -6.32 -3.55
C LYS A 4 -17.99 -6.99 -2.56
N LEU A 5 -16.84 -6.35 -2.35
CA LEU A 5 -15.96 -6.65 -1.22
C LEU A 5 -16.48 -5.86 -0.03
N GLU A 6 -16.84 -6.55 1.05
CA GLU A 6 -17.33 -5.88 2.26
C GLU A 6 -16.16 -5.56 3.21
N ARG A 7 -16.40 -4.70 4.19
CA ARG A 7 -15.48 -4.56 5.33
C ARG A 7 -15.40 -5.91 6.07
N ASP A 8 -14.21 -6.27 6.54
CA ASP A 8 -13.93 -7.54 7.23
C ASP A 8 -14.23 -8.80 6.41
N ASP A 9 -14.18 -8.70 5.09
CA ASP A 9 -14.44 -9.83 4.21
C ASP A 9 -13.45 -10.98 4.48
N ARG A 10 -14.01 -12.16 4.74
CA ARG A 10 -13.21 -13.36 5.06
C ARG A 10 -12.21 -13.72 3.98
N ILE A 11 -12.44 -13.32 2.73
CA ILE A 11 -11.54 -13.57 1.61
C ILE A 11 -10.11 -13.09 1.87
N LEU A 12 -9.93 -11.99 2.62
CA LEU A 12 -8.62 -11.44 2.98
C LEU A 12 -7.90 -12.26 4.06
N ASN A 13 -8.59 -13.24 4.65
CA ASN A 13 -8.10 -14.08 5.74
C ASN A 13 -8.14 -15.58 5.39
N THR A 14 -8.30 -15.91 4.11
CA THR A 14 -8.37 -17.30 3.65
C THR A 14 -7.49 -17.55 2.42
N PRO A 15 -6.97 -18.76 2.22
CA PRO A 15 -6.37 -19.15 0.96
C PRO A 15 -7.33 -18.95 -0.23
N PRO A 16 -6.82 -18.59 -1.43
CA PRO A 16 -5.40 -18.45 -1.75
C PRO A 16 -4.84 -17.04 -1.52
N PHE A 17 -5.59 -16.12 -0.92
CA PHE A 17 -5.11 -14.74 -0.73
C PHE A 17 -3.95 -14.65 0.26
N ILE A 18 -4.01 -15.41 1.36
CA ILE A 18 -2.98 -15.37 2.40
C ILE A 18 -1.58 -15.71 1.84
N ASP A 19 -1.51 -16.57 0.83
CA ASP A 19 -0.25 -16.98 0.17
C ASP A 19 0.38 -15.86 -0.66
N ALA A 20 -0.39 -14.81 -0.97
CA ALA A 20 0.04 -13.63 -1.71
C ALA A 20 -0.11 -12.36 -0.87
N GLU A 21 -0.33 -12.46 0.44
CA GLU A 21 -0.78 -11.33 1.24
C GLU A 21 0.27 -10.22 1.36
N VAL A 22 1.55 -10.56 1.41
CA VAL A 22 2.65 -9.61 1.63
C VAL A 22 2.66 -8.48 0.58
N PRO A 23 2.77 -8.77 -0.74
CA PRO A 23 2.73 -7.71 -1.75
C PRO A 23 1.39 -7.00 -1.84
N TYR A 24 0.29 -7.60 -1.36
CA TYR A 24 -1.06 -7.05 -1.43
C TYR A 24 -1.62 -6.60 -0.08
N ASN A 25 -0.78 -6.42 0.94
CA ASN A 25 -1.21 -6.17 2.31
C ASN A 25 -2.06 -4.89 2.42
N LEU A 26 -1.85 -3.91 1.52
CA LEU A 26 -2.64 -2.68 1.48
C LEU A 26 -4.13 -2.92 1.26
N LEU A 27 -4.54 -4.06 0.67
CA LEU A 27 -5.95 -4.42 0.55
C LEU A 27 -6.66 -4.51 1.90
N HIS A 28 -5.96 -4.89 2.99
CA HIS A 28 -6.51 -4.81 4.35
C HIS A 28 -6.81 -3.36 4.73
N ARG A 29 -5.81 -2.48 4.61
CA ARG A 29 -5.97 -1.06 4.95
C ARG A 29 -7.09 -0.37 4.17
N ILE A 30 -7.21 -0.68 2.88
CA ILE A 30 -8.28 -0.14 2.04
C ILE A 30 -9.63 -0.70 2.49
N SER A 31 -9.71 -1.98 2.84
CA SER A 31 -10.97 -2.60 3.27
C SER A 31 -11.47 -2.09 4.63
N ASP A 32 -10.56 -1.58 5.46
CA ASP A 32 -10.91 -0.89 6.72
C ASP A 32 -11.52 0.49 6.47
N ASP A 33 -11.38 1.08 5.28
CA ASP A 33 -11.91 2.40 4.95
C ASP A 33 -13.43 2.33 4.67
N SER A 34 -14.21 3.24 5.26
CA SER A 34 -15.66 3.27 5.05
C SER A 34 -16.06 3.68 3.64
N ASP A 35 -15.20 4.45 2.97
CA ASP A 35 -15.47 5.00 1.64
C ASP A 35 -14.88 4.11 0.53
N MET A 36 -14.37 2.91 0.87
CA MET A 36 -13.76 2.04 -0.10
C MET A 36 -14.72 1.56 -1.18
N PHE A 37 -14.22 1.48 -2.40
CA PHE A 37 -14.86 0.79 -3.50
C PHE A 37 -14.12 -0.51 -3.77
N GLY A 38 -14.77 -1.63 -3.46
CA GLY A 38 -14.16 -2.96 -3.57
C GLY A 38 -15.05 -3.97 -4.28
N LEU A 39 -14.42 -4.81 -5.11
CA LEU A 39 -15.03 -5.89 -5.85
C LEU A 39 -14.21 -7.17 -5.68
N LYS A 40 -14.88 -8.32 -5.67
CA LYS A 40 -14.24 -9.64 -5.61
C LYS A 40 -14.91 -10.62 -6.55
N SER A 41 -14.17 -11.61 -7.02
CA SER A 41 -14.78 -12.73 -7.73
C SER A 41 -15.51 -13.67 -6.77
N ALA A 42 -16.58 -14.32 -7.23
CA ALA A 42 -17.37 -15.24 -6.40
C ALA A 42 -16.58 -16.43 -5.83
N ASP A 43 -15.53 -16.87 -6.52
CA ASP A 43 -14.63 -17.96 -6.11
C ASP A 43 -13.45 -17.49 -5.25
N GLY A 44 -13.39 -16.20 -4.93
CA GLY A 44 -12.38 -15.60 -4.07
C GLY A 44 -10.96 -15.55 -4.64
N ARG A 45 -10.80 -15.66 -5.97
CA ARG A 45 -9.49 -15.64 -6.64
C ARG A 45 -9.13 -14.31 -7.31
N MET A 46 -9.95 -13.29 -7.14
CA MET A 46 -9.67 -11.92 -7.56
C MET A 46 -10.24 -10.95 -6.54
N ILE A 47 -9.44 -9.95 -6.17
CA ILE A 47 -9.81 -8.85 -5.28
C ILE A 47 -9.38 -7.56 -5.94
N PHE A 48 -10.30 -6.61 -6.03
CA PHE A 48 -10.05 -5.24 -6.41
C PHE A 48 -10.52 -4.34 -5.27
N ALA A 49 -9.70 -3.37 -4.86
CA ALA A 49 -10.12 -2.37 -3.88
C ALA A 49 -9.46 -1.02 -4.13
N GLN A 50 -10.17 0.05 -3.79
CA GLN A 50 -9.69 1.41 -3.94
C GLN A 50 -10.27 2.31 -2.85
N THR A 51 -9.43 3.14 -2.24
CA THR A 51 -9.89 4.36 -1.57
C THR A 51 -10.06 5.46 -2.63
N PRO A 52 -11.23 6.11 -2.76
CA PRO A 52 -11.47 7.14 -3.77
C PRO A 52 -10.36 8.19 -3.83
N GLY A 53 -9.94 8.56 -5.05
CA GLY A 53 -8.83 9.48 -5.27
C GLY A 53 -7.43 8.86 -5.24
N HIS A 54 -7.28 7.62 -4.75
CA HIS A 54 -6.01 6.89 -4.74
C HIS A 54 -5.96 5.80 -5.81
N ARG A 55 -4.76 5.28 -6.10
CA ARG A 55 -4.58 4.15 -7.01
C ARG A 55 -5.28 2.91 -6.46
N ALA A 56 -5.98 2.20 -7.33
CA ALA A 56 -6.63 0.96 -6.96
C ALA A 56 -5.62 -0.21 -6.88
N TRP A 57 -5.97 -1.24 -6.14
CA TRP A 57 -5.16 -2.46 -6.01
C TRP A 57 -5.94 -3.65 -6.57
N LEU A 58 -5.26 -4.46 -7.38
CA LEU A 58 -5.85 -5.65 -8.01
C LEU A 58 -4.97 -6.85 -7.71
N TRP A 59 -5.53 -7.85 -7.04
CA TRP A 59 -4.93 -9.17 -6.90
C TRP A 59 -5.71 -10.18 -7.73
N ILE A 60 -5.00 -11.04 -8.47
CA ILE A 60 -5.56 -12.23 -9.11
C ILE A 60 -4.67 -13.41 -8.75
N CYS A 61 -5.26 -14.49 -8.23
CA CYS A 61 -4.54 -15.69 -7.82
C CYS A 61 -3.70 -16.25 -9.00
N GLY A 62 -2.43 -16.57 -8.74
CA GLY A 62 -1.49 -17.07 -9.75
C GLY A 62 -1.94 -18.34 -10.48
N SER A 63 -2.75 -19.19 -9.83
CA SER A 63 -3.30 -20.41 -10.44
C SER A 63 -4.40 -20.15 -11.47
N VAL A 64 -4.89 -18.91 -11.60
CA VAL A 64 -5.89 -18.54 -12.60
C VAL A 64 -5.25 -18.51 -13.99
N ARG A 65 -5.75 -19.35 -14.89
CA ARG A 65 -5.30 -19.44 -16.28
C ARG A 65 -5.42 -18.09 -17.00
N ARG A 66 -4.52 -17.83 -17.94
CA ARG A 66 -4.44 -16.57 -18.69
C ARG A 66 -5.77 -16.14 -19.33
N ALA A 67 -6.46 -17.02 -20.06
CA ALA A 67 -7.74 -16.69 -20.69
C ALA A 67 -8.83 -16.30 -19.67
N GLU A 68 -8.82 -16.95 -18.50
CA GLU A 68 -9.73 -16.65 -17.40
C GLU A 68 -9.38 -15.32 -16.74
N ARG A 69 -8.09 -15.02 -16.58
CA ARG A 69 -7.59 -13.73 -16.10
C ARG A 69 -8.07 -12.59 -16.98
N ASP A 70 -7.88 -12.70 -18.30
CA ASP A 70 -8.30 -11.69 -19.26
C ASP A 70 -9.83 -11.49 -19.24
N ARG A 71 -10.61 -12.57 -19.05
CA ARG A 71 -12.07 -12.49 -18.87
C ARG A 71 -12.45 -11.70 -17.61
N ARG A 72 -11.81 -12.00 -16.48
CA ARG A 72 -12.09 -11.31 -15.19
C ARG A 72 -11.70 -9.85 -15.21
N ILE A 73 -10.60 -9.52 -15.88
CA ILE A 73 -10.15 -8.14 -16.06
C ILE A 73 -11.19 -7.36 -16.87
N ARG A 74 -11.70 -7.92 -17.98
CA ARG A 74 -12.77 -7.26 -18.75
C ARG A 74 -14.05 -7.08 -17.94
N GLU A 75 -14.47 -8.12 -17.21
CA GLU A 75 -15.63 -8.03 -16.32
C GLU A 75 -15.46 -6.92 -15.25
N LEU A 76 -14.23 -6.76 -14.73
CA LEU A 76 -13.91 -5.69 -13.79
C LEU A 76 -13.95 -4.30 -14.45
N VAL A 77 -13.40 -4.16 -15.66
CA VAL A 77 -13.43 -2.91 -16.43
C VAL A 77 -14.88 -2.49 -16.73
N GLU A 78 -15.73 -3.42 -17.15
CA GLU A 78 -17.16 -3.20 -17.35
C GLU A 78 -17.85 -2.78 -16.05
N ALA A 79 -17.57 -3.47 -14.93
CA ALA A 79 -18.16 -3.17 -13.62
C ALA A 79 -17.73 -1.80 -13.05
N LEU A 80 -16.58 -1.26 -13.47
CA LEU A 80 -16.18 0.11 -13.12
C LEU A 80 -17.09 1.16 -13.76
N GLY A 81 -17.80 0.83 -14.83
CA GLY A 81 -18.77 1.69 -15.49
C GLY A 81 -18.12 2.99 -15.96
N SER A 82 -18.55 4.14 -15.46
CA SER A 82 -17.98 5.46 -15.78
C SER A 82 -16.86 5.91 -14.83
N LYS A 83 -16.61 5.19 -13.72
CA LYS A 83 -15.64 5.62 -12.70
C LYS A 83 -14.24 5.75 -13.29
N THR A 84 -13.55 6.83 -12.97
CA THR A 84 -12.17 7.05 -13.42
C THR A 84 -11.20 6.56 -12.35
N LEU A 85 -10.14 5.87 -12.78
CA LEU A 85 -9.07 5.42 -11.91
C LEU A 85 -7.82 6.28 -12.13
N PRO A 86 -7.17 6.79 -11.06
CA PRO A 86 -5.88 7.47 -11.18
C PRO A 86 -4.72 6.49 -11.46
N GLY A 87 -4.95 5.18 -11.32
CA GLY A 87 -4.00 4.11 -11.61
C GLY A 87 -4.37 2.80 -10.94
N ILE A 88 -3.64 1.74 -11.30
CA ILE A 88 -3.75 0.40 -10.70
C ILE A 88 -2.38 -0.07 -10.21
N CYS A 89 -2.36 -0.73 -9.05
CA CYS A 89 -1.23 -1.47 -8.52
C CYS A 89 -1.55 -2.97 -8.53
N SER A 90 -0.68 -3.76 -9.13
CA SER A 90 -0.77 -5.22 -9.21
C SER A 90 0.59 -5.80 -9.57
N GLU A 91 0.69 -7.12 -9.59
CA GLU A 91 1.80 -7.83 -10.24
C GLU A 91 1.92 -7.34 -11.71
N PRO A 92 3.15 -7.16 -12.23
CA PRO A 92 3.39 -6.46 -13.49
C PRO A 92 2.55 -6.94 -14.69
N GLU A 93 2.46 -8.26 -14.92
CA GLU A 93 1.66 -8.80 -16.03
C GLU A 93 0.17 -8.46 -15.85
N THR A 94 -0.33 -8.60 -14.63
CA THR A 94 -1.73 -8.31 -14.30
C THR A 94 -2.06 -6.82 -14.43
N ALA A 95 -1.15 -5.95 -13.96
CA ALA A 95 -1.29 -4.50 -14.08
C ALA A 95 -1.32 -4.08 -15.55
N GLU A 96 -0.42 -4.61 -16.38
CA GLU A 96 -0.37 -4.30 -17.81
C GLU A 96 -1.64 -4.77 -18.54
N ARG A 97 -2.09 -6.00 -18.27
CA ARG A 97 -3.33 -6.53 -18.84
C ARG A 97 -4.55 -5.68 -18.49
N PHE A 98 -4.66 -5.28 -17.23
CA PHE A 98 -5.71 -4.38 -16.77
C PHE A 98 -5.62 -3.03 -17.49
N ALA A 99 -4.43 -2.43 -17.54
CA ALA A 99 -4.23 -1.12 -18.15
C ALA A 99 -4.58 -1.13 -19.64
N ARG A 100 -4.25 -2.20 -20.38
CA ARG A 100 -4.64 -2.38 -21.78
C ARG A 100 -6.16 -2.47 -21.95
N ALA A 101 -6.82 -3.36 -21.19
CA ALA A 101 -8.28 -3.52 -21.28
C ALA A 101 -9.02 -2.22 -20.89
N TYR A 102 -8.56 -1.53 -19.85
CA TYR A 102 -9.13 -0.25 -19.41
C TYR A 102 -8.91 0.85 -20.46
N ALA A 103 -7.72 0.91 -21.06
CA ALA A 103 -7.37 1.89 -22.10
C ALA A 103 -8.17 1.68 -23.39
N GLU A 104 -8.39 0.42 -23.79
CA GLU A 104 -9.23 0.06 -24.93
C GLU A 104 -10.68 0.49 -24.71
N GLU A 105 -11.26 0.20 -23.54
CA GLU A 105 -12.65 0.59 -23.22
C GLU A 105 -12.82 2.12 -23.13
N ARG A 106 -11.83 2.82 -22.57
CA ARG A 106 -11.91 4.26 -22.31
C ARG A 106 -11.26 5.14 -23.38
N GLN A 107 -10.69 4.54 -24.42
CA GLN A 107 -9.98 5.23 -25.50
C GLN A 107 -8.90 6.20 -24.96
N CYS A 108 -8.11 5.73 -24.00
CA CYS A 108 -7.06 6.52 -23.35
C CYS A 108 -5.69 5.86 -23.42
N ALA A 109 -4.63 6.60 -23.13
CA ALA A 109 -3.28 6.05 -23.00
C ALA A 109 -2.98 5.65 -21.55
N PHE A 110 -2.04 4.73 -21.36
CA PHE A 110 -1.49 4.38 -20.06
C PHE A 110 0.03 4.37 -20.10
N ARG A 111 0.65 4.50 -18.93
CA ARG A 111 2.10 4.35 -18.75
C ARG A 111 2.40 3.69 -17.41
N THR A 112 3.51 2.96 -17.34
CA THR A 112 4.06 2.51 -16.06
C THR A 112 4.56 3.73 -15.30
N HIS A 113 4.14 3.87 -14.04
CA HIS A 113 4.58 4.97 -13.19
C HIS A 113 5.81 4.60 -12.37
N MET A 114 5.77 3.47 -11.67
CA MET A 114 6.83 2.99 -10.78
C MET A 114 6.66 1.49 -10.54
N ALA A 115 7.77 0.76 -10.43
CA ALA A 115 7.79 -0.60 -9.91
C ALA A 115 7.94 -0.56 -8.38
N MET A 116 7.16 -1.36 -7.68
CA MET A 116 7.21 -1.48 -6.21
C MET A 116 7.56 -2.91 -5.85
N GLU A 117 8.38 -3.07 -4.81
CA GLU A 117 8.77 -4.36 -4.26
C GLU A 117 8.28 -4.45 -2.81
N ALA A 118 7.87 -5.66 -2.40
CA ALA A 118 7.49 -5.91 -1.02
C ALA A 118 8.52 -6.83 -0.37
N TYR A 119 9.05 -6.40 0.77
CA TYR A 119 9.97 -7.19 1.58
C TYR A 119 9.23 -7.69 2.81
N GLU A 120 9.50 -8.93 3.19
CA GLU A 120 9.01 -9.52 4.45
C GLU A 120 10.16 -9.94 5.35
N CYS A 121 9.92 -9.86 6.65
CA CYS A 121 10.84 -10.29 7.69
C CYS A 121 10.04 -11.17 8.67
N PRO A 122 9.87 -12.48 8.37
CA PRO A 122 9.09 -13.39 9.22
C PRO A 122 9.76 -13.66 10.56
N GLU A 123 11.09 -13.58 10.60
CA GLU A 123 11.90 -13.73 11.81
C GLU A 123 12.70 -12.45 12.06
N VAL A 124 12.41 -11.78 13.18
CA VAL A 124 13.11 -10.56 13.57
C VAL A 124 14.47 -10.93 14.15
N VAL A 125 15.54 -10.49 13.48
CA VAL A 125 16.90 -10.62 13.98
C VAL A 125 17.29 -9.32 14.67
N HIS A 126 17.44 -9.38 15.99
CA HIS A 126 17.89 -8.22 16.75
C HIS A 126 19.37 -7.92 16.47
N PRO A 127 19.71 -6.67 16.10
CA PRO A 127 21.10 -6.32 15.89
C PRO A 127 21.85 -6.31 17.23
N ALA A 128 23.07 -6.84 17.24
CA ALA A 128 23.94 -6.82 18.41
C ALA A 128 24.87 -5.59 18.39
N CYS A 129 25.18 -5.07 19.57
CA CYS A 129 26.17 -3.99 19.75
C CYS A 129 25.86 -2.69 18.96
N VAL A 130 24.59 -2.36 18.75
CA VAL A 130 24.19 -1.09 18.14
C VAL A 130 24.13 0.03 19.18
N LYS A 131 24.62 1.22 18.80
CA LYS A 131 24.47 2.42 19.61
C LYS A 131 23.05 2.95 19.47
N GLY A 132 22.54 3.49 20.57
CA GLY A 132 21.28 4.22 20.59
C GLY A 132 20.10 3.45 21.19
N THR A 133 18.94 4.09 21.17
CA THR A 133 17.70 3.57 21.74
C THR A 133 16.50 3.92 20.87
N MET A 134 15.45 3.11 20.94
CA MET A 134 14.19 3.38 20.25
C MET A 134 13.19 4.02 21.21
N ARG A 135 12.44 5.02 20.75
CA ARG A 135 11.21 5.48 21.41
C ARG A 135 10.14 5.86 20.39
N GLU A 136 8.90 5.89 20.86
CA GLU A 136 7.80 6.50 20.10
C GLU A 136 8.03 8.02 19.97
N ALA A 137 7.71 8.56 18.79
CA ALA A 137 7.76 9.99 18.54
C ALA A 137 6.68 10.71 19.35
N SER A 138 7.00 11.88 19.89
CA SER A 138 6.06 12.73 20.61
C SER A 138 5.73 13.97 19.76
N PRO A 139 4.71 14.76 20.14
CA PRO A 139 4.36 15.99 19.40
C PRO A 139 5.53 16.98 19.25
N GLN A 140 6.51 16.94 20.17
CA GLN A 140 7.72 17.76 20.09
C GLN A 140 8.65 17.37 18.93
N ASP A 141 8.52 16.16 18.39
CA ASP A 141 9.36 15.66 17.29
C ASP A 141 8.80 16.00 15.90
N ALA A 142 7.67 16.73 15.82
CA ALA A 142 6.97 16.98 14.55
C ALA A 142 7.87 17.57 13.46
N ASP A 143 8.74 18.54 13.81
CA ASP A 143 9.64 19.17 12.85
C ASP A 143 10.76 18.23 12.41
N THR A 144 11.26 17.38 13.32
CA THR A 144 12.26 16.34 13.00
C THR A 144 11.68 15.28 12.05
N VAL A 145 10.49 14.76 12.37
CA VAL A 145 9.79 13.80 11.52
C VAL A 145 9.46 14.41 10.16
N ALA A 146 9.04 15.68 10.11
CA ALA A 146 8.79 16.38 8.85
C ALA A 146 10.07 16.52 7.99
N GLY A 147 11.21 16.78 8.63
CA GLY A 147 12.53 16.76 7.98
C GLY A 147 12.84 15.40 7.37
N PHE A 148 12.75 14.33 8.15
CA PHE A 148 12.99 12.97 7.65
C PHE A 148 12.02 12.57 6.52
N LEU A 149 10.76 13.00 6.55
CA LEU A 149 9.80 12.75 5.46
C LEU A 149 10.17 13.52 4.18
N ALA A 150 10.67 14.75 4.32
CA ALA A 150 11.13 15.57 3.19
C ALA A 150 12.37 14.96 2.53
N ASP A 151 13.34 14.53 3.35
CA ASP A 151 14.57 13.90 2.87
C ASP A 151 14.25 12.53 2.24
N PHE A 152 13.42 11.70 2.89
CA PHE A 152 12.93 10.45 2.31
C PHE A 152 12.26 10.67 0.94
N SER A 153 11.42 11.71 0.80
CA SER A 153 10.76 11.99 -0.48
C SER A 153 11.74 12.40 -1.58
N THR A 154 12.80 13.11 -1.20
CA THR A 154 13.87 13.51 -2.10
C THR A 154 14.68 12.30 -2.55
N ASP A 155 15.07 11.43 -1.62
CA ASP A 155 15.91 10.27 -1.91
C ASP A 155 15.14 9.15 -2.63
N ALA A 156 13.90 8.87 -2.21
CA ALA A 156 13.11 7.76 -2.76
C ALA A 156 12.45 8.12 -4.10
N TYR A 157 12.04 9.38 -4.30
CA TYR A 157 11.25 9.78 -5.46
C TYR A 157 11.88 10.89 -6.31
N GLY A 158 13.01 11.48 -5.87
CA GLY A 158 13.59 12.65 -6.52
C GLY A 158 12.70 13.90 -6.38
N ILE A 159 11.72 13.89 -5.48
CA ILE A 159 10.77 14.98 -5.29
C ILE A 159 11.28 15.85 -4.15
N ARG A 160 11.72 17.06 -4.47
CA ARG A 160 12.01 18.07 -3.45
C ARG A 160 10.69 18.50 -2.80
N SER A 161 10.49 18.07 -1.56
CA SER A 161 9.42 18.56 -0.69
C SER A 161 10.06 19.40 0.40
N GLU A 162 9.51 20.58 0.67
CA GLU A 162 9.96 21.35 1.83
C GLU A 162 9.36 20.77 3.12
N SER A 163 10.13 20.73 4.20
CA SER A 163 9.69 20.23 5.52
C SER A 163 8.39 20.87 6.04
N PRO A 164 8.14 22.19 5.90
CA PRO A 164 6.87 22.80 6.30
C PRO A 164 5.63 22.17 5.63
N ALA A 165 5.77 21.68 4.39
CA ALA A 165 4.69 20.99 3.69
C ALA A 165 4.42 19.58 4.25
N GLN A 166 5.42 18.96 4.90
CA GLN A 166 5.32 17.64 5.53
C GLN A 166 4.90 17.69 6.99
N ARG A 167 4.92 18.88 7.63
CA ARG A 167 4.59 19.04 9.06
C ARG A 167 3.22 18.48 9.43
N GLN A 168 2.19 18.77 8.63
CA GLN A 168 0.84 18.25 8.88
C GLN A 168 0.78 16.72 8.72
N THR A 169 1.59 16.13 7.85
CA THR A 169 1.70 14.68 7.70
C THR A 169 2.40 14.08 8.92
N ALA A 170 3.49 14.70 9.37
CA ALA A 170 4.24 14.29 10.54
C ALA A 170 3.36 14.30 11.81
N GLU A 171 2.64 15.39 12.06
CA GLU A 171 1.70 15.52 13.18
C GLU A 171 0.64 14.39 13.15
N ARG A 172 0.00 14.15 11.99
CA ARG A 172 -0.98 13.06 11.85
C ARG A 172 -0.39 11.67 12.12
N MET A 173 0.86 11.44 11.71
CA MET A 173 1.54 10.16 11.94
C MET A 173 1.92 9.97 13.42
N ILE A 174 2.36 11.04 14.07
CA ILE A 174 2.67 11.07 15.51
C ILE A 174 1.39 10.86 16.33
N ASP A 175 0.32 11.58 16.02
CA ASP A 175 -0.98 11.46 16.70
C ASP A 175 -1.58 10.05 16.57
N ALA A 176 -1.24 9.34 15.49
CA ALA A 176 -1.64 7.95 15.29
C ALA A 176 -0.83 6.94 16.13
N GLY A 177 0.23 7.37 16.83
CA GLY A 177 1.06 6.54 17.72
C GLY A 177 1.86 5.45 17.00
N ASN A 178 2.25 5.71 15.74
CA ASN A 178 2.88 4.68 14.90
C ASN A 178 4.30 5.03 14.42
N VAL A 179 4.81 6.20 14.80
CA VAL A 179 6.16 6.65 14.42
C VAL A 179 7.14 6.37 15.55
N TYR A 180 8.23 5.69 15.21
CA TYR A 180 9.32 5.40 16.14
C TYR A 180 10.60 6.05 15.65
N LEU A 181 11.33 6.64 16.58
CA LEU A 181 12.62 7.26 16.36
C LEU A 181 13.72 6.39 16.97
N TRP A 182 14.85 6.28 16.28
CA TRP A 182 16.08 5.77 16.86
C TRP A 182 16.98 6.95 17.22
N LEU A 183 17.45 6.98 18.47
CA LEU A 183 18.25 8.08 19.00
C LEU A 183 19.67 7.60 19.25
N VAL A 184 20.66 8.39 18.82
CA VAL A 184 22.06 8.21 19.17
C VAL A 184 22.48 9.45 19.94
N GLU A 185 22.95 9.27 21.17
CA GLU A 185 23.31 10.40 22.06
C GLU A 185 22.14 11.40 22.22
N ASP A 186 20.92 10.87 22.40
CA ASP A 186 19.66 11.61 22.53
C ASP A 186 19.25 12.45 21.31
N ILE A 187 19.91 12.25 20.16
CA ILE A 187 19.59 12.91 18.89
C ILE A 187 18.89 11.89 17.98
N PRO A 188 17.68 12.19 17.46
CA PRO A 188 17.03 11.35 16.45
C PRO A 188 17.92 11.21 15.21
N ALA A 189 18.27 9.98 14.88
CA ALA A 189 19.13 9.64 13.74
C ALA A 189 18.35 8.94 12.62
N SER A 190 17.30 8.19 12.96
CA SER A 190 16.48 7.47 12.00
C SER A 190 15.03 7.36 12.47
N MET A 191 14.12 7.01 11.55
CA MET A 191 12.72 6.76 11.88
C MET A 191 12.14 5.60 11.08
N ALA A 192 11.07 5.01 11.62
CA ALA A 192 10.19 4.11 10.90
C ALA A 192 8.75 4.33 11.34
N ASN A 193 7.81 4.15 10.41
CA ASN A 193 6.39 4.22 10.69
C ASN A 193 5.69 2.88 10.48
N ILE A 194 4.81 2.53 11.41
CA ILE A 194 3.91 1.39 11.29
C ILE A 194 2.63 1.86 10.60
N ALA A 195 2.60 1.70 9.29
CA ALA A 195 1.55 2.25 8.43
C ALA A 195 0.19 1.58 8.58
N HIS A 196 0.17 0.29 8.93
CA HIS A 196 -1.05 -0.50 9.14
C HIS A 196 -0.72 -1.81 9.85
N ARG A 197 -1.70 -2.34 10.60
CA ARG A 197 -1.66 -3.68 11.18
C ARG A 197 -2.81 -4.49 10.63
N SER A 198 -2.48 -5.59 9.99
CA SER A 198 -3.41 -6.66 9.64
C SER A 198 -3.33 -7.77 10.69
N ALA A 199 -4.16 -8.80 10.56
CA ALA A 199 -4.15 -9.94 11.49
C ALA A 199 -2.79 -10.66 11.59
N ARG A 200 -1.97 -10.62 10.53
CA ARG A 200 -0.70 -11.37 10.44
C ARG A 200 0.54 -10.49 10.26
N HIS A 201 0.37 -9.25 9.79
CA HIS A 201 1.49 -8.39 9.38
C HIS A 201 1.35 -6.98 9.93
N ALA A 202 2.48 -6.38 10.30
CA ALA A 202 2.63 -4.95 10.49
C ALA A 202 3.38 -4.36 9.29
N ARG A 203 2.72 -3.47 8.54
CA ARG A 203 3.33 -2.85 7.36
C ARG A 203 4.16 -1.65 7.76
N ILE A 204 5.46 -1.67 7.44
CA ILE A 204 6.38 -0.57 7.71
C ILE A 204 6.50 0.32 6.47
N ASN A 205 6.54 1.64 6.66
CA ASN A 205 6.85 2.61 5.61
C ASN A 205 7.57 3.84 6.18
N SER A 206 7.84 4.82 5.31
CA SER A 206 8.47 6.10 5.68
C SER A 206 9.72 5.89 6.53
N VAL A 207 10.57 4.96 6.09
CA VAL A 207 11.83 4.63 6.77
C VAL A 207 12.88 5.61 6.30
N PHE A 208 13.51 6.29 7.25
CA PHE A 208 14.65 7.18 7.01
C PHE A 208 15.80 6.73 7.89
N THR A 209 17.03 6.73 7.36
CA THR A 209 18.24 6.20 8.02
C THR A 209 19.45 7.07 7.77
#